data_AF-A0A968VSA2-F1
#
_entry.id   AF-A0A968VSA2-F1
#
_cell.length_a   1.000
_cell.length_b   1.000
_cell.length_c   1.000
_cell.angle_alpha   90.00
_cell.angle_beta   90.00
_cell.angle_gamma   90.00
#
_symmetry.space_group_name_H-M   'P 1'
#
loop_
_entity.id
_entity.type
_entity.pdbx_description
1 polymer ?
#
loop_
_entity_poly.entity_id
_entity_poly.type
_entity_poly.pdbx_seq_one_letter_code
_entity_poly.pdbx_strand_id
1 'polypeptide(L)'
;MLERDGQLRLAANAEGDTIHVVPGTSSFDAATVATSVVLYVARTREPLVLGNAALSRFGNDPQIVANGTRSVLCVPLLNQGRLAGLLYLENNLTVNTFTADRVELLRILSAQIVTAIENALLYANLEQLVGERTAALRLANTDLSSLNARLHNELNLANRVQQGLLPDAQPTIDGLTLRCVNVPRARSVAILRVPPLGGWPPLAHTRRCLRQ
;
A
#
# COMPACT_ATOMS: atom_id res chain seq x y z
N MET A 1 -17.26 -19.50 -6.75
CA MET A 1 -16.85 -19.50 -5.33
C MET A 1 -15.33 -19.56 -5.25
N LEU A 2 -14.72 -18.90 -4.28
CA LEU A 2 -13.27 -18.92 -4.05
C LEU A 2 -12.96 -19.38 -2.64
N GLU A 3 -11.85 -20.10 -2.48
CA GLU A 3 -11.32 -20.51 -1.19
C GLU A 3 -10.55 -19.33 -0.55
N ARG A 4 -10.87 -19.02 0.71
CA ARG A 4 -10.14 -18.07 1.56
C ARG A 4 -10.12 -18.58 3.00
N ASP A 5 -8.94 -18.62 3.60
CA ASP A 5 -8.73 -18.99 5.01
C ASP A 5 -9.31 -20.37 5.40
N GLY A 6 -9.27 -21.33 4.49
CA GLY A 6 -9.83 -22.67 4.65
C GLY A 6 -11.34 -22.76 4.41
N GLN A 7 -11.98 -21.67 3.97
CA GLN A 7 -13.42 -21.59 3.75
C GLN A 7 -13.75 -21.19 2.33
N LEU A 8 -14.73 -21.87 1.73
CA LEU A 8 -15.29 -21.47 0.45
C LEU A 8 -16.24 -20.29 0.66
N ARG A 9 -16.03 -19.22 -0.10
CA ARG A 9 -16.84 -18.00 -0.08
C ARG A 9 -17.40 -17.67 -1.45
N LEU A 10 -18.57 -17.03 -1.47
CA LEU A 10 -19.16 -16.57 -2.73
C LEU A 10 -18.36 -15.35 -3.21
N ALA A 11 -17.79 -15.44 -4.41
CA ALA A 11 -17.00 -14.36 -5.00
C ALA A 11 -17.75 -13.63 -6.12
N ALA A 12 -18.61 -14.36 -6.83
CA ALA A 12 -19.47 -13.82 -7.87
C ALA A 12 -20.68 -14.74 -8.03
N ASN A 13 -21.79 -14.13 -8.46
CA ASN A 13 -22.97 -14.81 -8.96
C ASN A 13 -23.29 -14.25 -10.36
N ALA A 14 -23.84 -15.07 -11.23
CA ALA A 14 -24.33 -14.63 -12.53
C ALA A 14 -25.74 -15.20 -12.75
N GLU A 15 -26.66 -14.33 -13.11
CA GLU A 15 -28.03 -14.70 -13.49
C GLU A 15 -28.34 -14.08 -14.84
N GLY A 16 -28.61 -14.92 -15.84
CA GLY A 16 -28.68 -14.49 -17.24
C GLY A 16 -27.34 -13.92 -17.71
N ASP A 17 -27.36 -12.67 -18.21
CA ASP A 17 -26.17 -11.96 -18.72
C ASP A 17 -25.56 -10.98 -17.71
N THR A 18 -26.13 -10.91 -16.50
CA THR A 18 -25.69 -9.98 -15.46
C THR A 18 -24.76 -10.69 -14.48
N ILE A 19 -23.55 -10.16 -14.29
CA ILE A 19 -22.57 -10.66 -13.33
C ILE A 19 -22.53 -9.72 -12.11
N HIS A 20 -22.80 -10.27 -10.94
CA HIS A 20 -22.67 -9.59 -9.66
C HIS A 20 -21.44 -10.11 -8.91
N VAL A 21 -20.40 -9.27 -8.80
CA VAL A 21 -19.23 -9.56 -7.97
C VAL A 21 -19.57 -9.28 -6.51
N VAL A 22 -19.34 -10.27 -5.64
CA VAL A 22 -19.67 -10.20 -4.22
C VAL A 22 -18.37 -10.01 -3.43
N PRO A 23 -18.28 -8.99 -2.57
CA PRO A 23 -17.15 -8.86 -1.64
C PRO A 23 -17.05 -10.15 -0.83
N GLY A 24 -15.89 -10.81 -0.86
CA GLY A 24 -15.65 -12.17 -0.32
C GLY A 24 -15.73 -12.31 1.20
N THR A 25 -16.69 -11.67 1.84
CA THR A 25 -17.04 -11.74 3.27
C THR A 25 -18.32 -12.56 3.53
N SER A 26 -19.14 -12.85 2.51
CA SER A 26 -20.29 -13.74 2.68
C SER A 26 -19.89 -15.21 2.58
N SER A 27 -20.21 -15.98 3.63
CA SER A 27 -20.35 -17.43 3.48
C SER A 27 -21.40 -17.69 2.41
N PHE A 28 -21.21 -18.73 1.60
CA PHE A 28 -22.32 -19.18 0.78
C PHE A 28 -23.41 -19.69 1.71
N ASP A 29 -24.62 -19.18 1.54
CA ASP A 29 -25.76 -19.71 2.27
C ASP A 29 -26.24 -20.97 1.55
N ALA A 30 -26.79 -21.91 2.31
CA ALA A 30 -27.55 -23.02 1.75
C ALA A 30 -28.77 -22.52 0.95
N ALA A 31 -29.08 -21.22 1.00
CA ALA A 31 -30.08 -20.56 0.17
C ALA A 31 -29.65 -20.27 -1.28
N THR A 32 -28.37 -20.44 -1.66
CA THR A 32 -27.87 -19.98 -2.98
C THR A 32 -27.40 -21.12 -3.89
N VAL A 33 -26.91 -22.22 -3.33
CA VAL A 33 -26.33 -23.35 -4.08
C VAL A 33 -26.57 -24.68 -3.38
N ALA A 34 -26.62 -25.78 -4.14
CA ALA A 34 -26.72 -27.12 -3.59
C ALA A 34 -25.47 -27.49 -2.77
N THR A 35 -25.57 -27.36 -1.45
CA THR A 35 -24.42 -27.49 -0.53
C THR A 35 -23.82 -28.89 -0.60
N SER A 36 -24.65 -29.93 -0.75
CA SER A 36 -24.18 -31.31 -0.88
C SER A 36 -23.30 -31.53 -2.12
N VAL A 37 -23.65 -30.89 -3.25
CA VAL A 37 -22.88 -30.93 -4.49
C VAL A 37 -21.55 -30.21 -4.33
N VAL A 38 -21.59 -28.98 -3.79
CA VAL A 38 -20.40 -28.15 -3.54
C VAL A 38 -19.41 -28.89 -2.65
N LEU A 39 -19.87 -29.45 -1.52
CA LEU A 39 -19.03 -30.19 -0.59
C LEU A 39 -18.48 -31.48 -1.19
N TYR A 40 -19.26 -32.18 -2.02
CA TYR A 40 -18.78 -33.36 -2.73
C TYR A 40 -17.61 -33.02 -3.64
N VAL A 41 -17.77 -32.03 -4.53
CA VAL A 41 -16.72 -31.62 -5.47
C VAL A 41 -15.51 -31.02 -4.76
N ALA A 42 -15.73 -30.27 -3.68
CA ALA A 42 -14.63 -29.75 -2.86
C ALA A 42 -13.76 -30.87 -2.27
N ARG A 43 -14.38 -31.99 -1.87
CA ARG A 43 -13.69 -33.14 -1.29
C ARG A 43 -13.03 -34.02 -2.34
N THR A 44 -13.73 -34.35 -3.42
CA THR A 44 -13.20 -35.24 -4.47
C THR A 44 -12.22 -34.54 -5.39
N ARG A 45 -12.36 -33.22 -5.57
CA ARG A 45 -11.63 -32.41 -6.56
C ARG A 45 -11.84 -32.89 -7.99
N GLU A 46 -12.97 -33.53 -8.24
CA GLU A 46 -13.37 -33.99 -9.56
C GLU A 46 -14.64 -33.27 -10.03
N PRO A 47 -14.73 -32.88 -11.32
CA PRO A 47 -15.95 -32.31 -11.87
C PRO A 47 -17.17 -33.22 -11.66
N LEU A 48 -18.30 -32.62 -11.29
CA LEU A 48 -19.57 -33.32 -11.18
C LEU A 48 -20.58 -32.76 -12.18
N VAL A 49 -21.18 -33.66 -12.95
CA VAL A 49 -22.28 -33.35 -13.87
C VAL A 49 -23.52 -34.12 -13.42
N LEU A 50 -24.60 -33.39 -13.16
CA LEU A 50 -25.92 -33.97 -12.92
C LEU A 50 -26.80 -33.70 -14.13
N GLY A 51 -27.00 -34.73 -14.97
CA GLY A 51 -27.88 -34.66 -16.13
C GLY A 51 -29.35 -34.48 -15.73
N ASN A 52 -29.76 -35.11 -14.64
CA ASN A 52 -31.04 -34.86 -13.97
C ASN A 52 -30.80 -34.73 -12.47
N ALA A 53 -30.87 -33.50 -11.95
CA ALA A 53 -30.52 -33.23 -10.56
C ALA A 53 -31.51 -33.86 -9.57
N ALA A 54 -32.81 -33.81 -9.87
CA ALA A 54 -33.87 -34.38 -9.03
C ALA A 54 -33.80 -35.92 -8.90
N LEU A 55 -33.33 -36.62 -9.94
CA LEU A 55 -33.16 -38.09 -9.90
C LEU A 55 -31.76 -38.52 -9.44
N SER A 56 -30.88 -37.58 -9.12
CA SER A 56 -29.51 -37.88 -8.68
C SER A 56 -29.46 -38.26 -7.19
N ARG A 57 -28.30 -38.75 -6.74
CA ARG A 57 -28.01 -38.94 -5.30
C ARG A 57 -28.11 -37.65 -4.46
N PHE A 58 -28.16 -36.49 -5.12
CA PHE A 58 -28.32 -35.18 -4.49
C PHE A 58 -29.75 -34.62 -4.64
N GLY A 59 -30.70 -35.40 -5.19
CA GLY A 59 -32.06 -34.92 -5.45
C GLY A 59 -32.83 -34.45 -4.22
N ASN A 60 -32.41 -34.87 -3.01
CA ASN A 60 -32.97 -34.43 -1.74
C ASN A 60 -32.27 -33.19 -1.15
N ASP A 61 -31.29 -32.60 -1.85
CA ASP A 61 -30.68 -31.35 -1.42
C ASP A 61 -31.75 -30.24 -1.41
N PRO A 62 -31.88 -29.47 -0.31
CA PRO A 62 -32.91 -28.45 -0.19
C PRO A 62 -32.94 -27.46 -1.35
N GLN A 63 -31.78 -27.08 -1.91
CA GLN A 63 -31.74 -26.14 -3.04
C GLN A 63 -32.18 -26.76 -4.35
N ILE A 64 -31.78 -28.01 -4.61
CA ILE A 64 -32.22 -28.72 -5.83
C ILE A 64 -33.74 -28.86 -5.82
N VAL A 65 -34.33 -29.15 -4.66
CA VAL A 65 -35.78 -29.25 -4.49
C VAL A 65 -36.44 -27.87 -4.60
N ALA A 66 -35.95 -26.86 -3.88
CA ALA A 66 -36.56 -25.54 -3.82
C ALA A 66 -36.54 -24.81 -5.18
N ASN A 67 -35.44 -24.90 -5.93
CA ASN A 67 -35.29 -24.23 -7.22
C ASN A 67 -35.83 -25.04 -8.40
N GLY A 68 -36.25 -26.29 -8.18
CA GLY A 68 -36.64 -27.20 -9.26
C GLY A 68 -35.51 -27.45 -10.26
N THR A 69 -34.27 -27.47 -9.78
CA THR A 69 -33.06 -27.57 -10.61
C THR A 69 -33.12 -28.83 -11.48
N ARG A 70 -32.94 -28.66 -12.80
CA ARG A 70 -33.03 -29.78 -13.76
C ARG A 70 -31.68 -30.40 -14.04
N SER A 71 -30.64 -29.59 -14.18
CA SER A 71 -29.26 -30.06 -14.33
C SER A 71 -28.27 -29.15 -13.61
N VAL A 72 -27.15 -29.74 -13.17
CA VAL A 72 -26.10 -29.04 -12.42
C VAL A 72 -24.73 -29.41 -12.99
N LEU A 73 -23.84 -28.44 -13.08
CA LEU A 73 -22.42 -28.64 -13.32
C LEU A 73 -21.63 -27.95 -12.21
N CYS A 74 -20.75 -28.70 -11.56
CA CYS A 74 -19.82 -28.15 -10.60
C CYS A 74 -18.39 -28.58 -10.95
N VAL A 75 -17.51 -27.61 -11.16
CA VAL A 75 -16.11 -27.82 -11.57
C VAL A 75 -15.19 -27.23 -10.51
N PRO A 76 -14.22 -28.01 -9.98
CA PRO A 76 -13.23 -27.49 -9.05
C PRO A 76 -12.24 -26.60 -9.81
N LEU A 77 -11.97 -25.44 -9.23
CA LEU A 77 -10.93 -24.52 -9.68
C LEU A 77 -9.65 -24.87 -8.92
N LEU A 78 -8.69 -25.49 -9.59
CA LEU A 78 -7.46 -26.01 -8.97
C LEU A 78 -6.26 -25.15 -9.37
N ASN A 79 -5.42 -24.81 -8.39
CA ASN A 79 -4.07 -24.27 -8.62
C ASN A 79 -3.03 -25.19 -7.99
N GLN A 80 -2.10 -25.71 -8.78
CA GLN A 80 -1.03 -26.61 -8.31
C GLN A 80 -1.56 -27.76 -7.40
N GLY A 81 -2.73 -28.31 -7.72
CA GLY A 81 -3.37 -29.38 -6.96
C GLY A 81 -4.11 -28.94 -5.68
N ARG A 82 -4.06 -27.65 -5.32
CA ARG A 82 -4.84 -27.06 -4.24
C ARG A 82 -6.17 -26.52 -4.78
N LEU A 83 -7.23 -26.64 -3.99
CA LEU A 83 -8.55 -26.11 -4.34
C LEU A 83 -8.54 -24.60 -4.12
N ALA A 84 -8.53 -23.83 -5.21
CA ALA A 84 -8.62 -22.38 -5.18
C ALA A 84 -10.08 -21.89 -5.18
N GLY A 85 -11.03 -22.72 -5.63
CA GLY A 85 -12.43 -22.38 -5.67
C GLY A 85 -13.28 -23.41 -6.40
N LEU A 86 -14.54 -23.07 -6.66
CA LEU A 86 -15.50 -23.89 -7.39
C LEU A 86 -16.30 -23.02 -8.35
N LEU A 87 -16.48 -23.50 -9.58
CA LEU A 87 -17.45 -23.01 -10.53
C LEU A 87 -18.71 -23.86 -10.40
N TYR A 88 -19.84 -23.23 -10.14
CA TYR A 88 -21.13 -23.90 -9.94
C TYR A 88 -22.16 -23.29 -10.88
N LEU A 89 -22.83 -24.13 -11.66
CA LEU A 89 -23.78 -23.76 -12.69
C LEU A 89 -25.03 -24.62 -12.56
N GLU A 90 -26.18 -23.98 -12.58
CA GLU A 90 -27.49 -24.65 -12.58
C GLU A 90 -28.25 -24.34 -13.87
N ASN A 91 -29.12 -25.26 -14.27
CA ASN A 91 -30.13 -25.01 -15.28
C ASN A 91 -31.46 -25.60 -14.81
N ASN A 92 -32.48 -24.75 -14.76
CA ASN A 92 -33.82 -25.08 -14.25
C ASN A 92 -34.83 -25.40 -15.37
N LEU A 93 -34.42 -25.32 -16.64
CA LEU A 93 -35.26 -25.52 -17.81
C LEU A 93 -35.07 -26.90 -18.44
N THR A 94 -33.83 -27.37 -18.55
CA THR A 94 -33.49 -28.58 -19.32
C THR A 94 -32.63 -29.56 -18.54
N VAL A 95 -32.93 -30.84 -18.70
CA VAL A 95 -32.04 -31.94 -18.31
C VAL A 95 -30.93 -32.11 -19.34
N ASN A 96 -29.80 -32.69 -18.94
CA ASN A 96 -28.65 -33.00 -19.79
C ASN A 96 -28.08 -31.79 -20.55
N THR A 97 -28.17 -30.59 -19.96
CA THR A 97 -27.66 -29.33 -20.55
C THR A 97 -26.14 -29.34 -20.75
N PHE A 98 -25.43 -30.00 -19.83
CA PHE A 98 -23.97 -30.02 -19.77
C PHE A 98 -23.44 -31.30 -20.43
N THR A 99 -23.16 -31.22 -21.74
CA THR A 99 -22.55 -32.31 -22.50
C THR A 99 -21.08 -32.48 -22.17
N ALA A 100 -20.50 -33.64 -22.46
CA ALA A 100 -19.08 -33.94 -22.20
C ALA A 100 -18.15 -32.88 -22.82
N ASP A 101 -18.38 -32.48 -24.08
CA ASP A 101 -17.55 -31.48 -24.77
C ASP A 101 -17.57 -30.11 -24.07
N ARG A 102 -18.74 -29.69 -23.58
CA ARG A 102 -18.89 -28.42 -22.83
C ARG A 102 -18.18 -28.47 -21.49
N VAL A 103 -18.26 -29.62 -20.82
CA VAL A 103 -17.60 -29.83 -19.52
C VAL A 103 -16.09 -29.80 -19.70
N GLU A 104 -15.56 -30.42 -20.75
CA GLU A 104 -14.12 -30.42 -21.03
C GLU A 104 -13.60 -29.01 -21.35
N LEU A 105 -14.34 -28.25 -22.16
CA LEU A 105 -14.02 -26.84 -22.42
C LEU A 105 -14.04 -26.02 -21.13
N LEU A 106 -15.07 -26.18 -20.29
CA LEU A 106 -15.15 -25.47 -19.00
C LEU A 106 -14.04 -25.88 -18.04
N ARG A 107 -13.58 -27.12 -18.07
CA ARG A 107 -12.43 -27.61 -17.28
C ARG A 107 -11.14 -26.90 -17.69
N ILE A 108 -10.90 -26.74 -18.99
CA ILE A 108 -9.74 -26.01 -19.52
C ILE A 108 -9.80 -24.53 -19.11
N LEU A 109 -10.95 -23.88 -19.31
CA LEU A 109 -11.15 -22.48 -18.93
C LEU A 109 -11.02 -22.27 -17.41
N SER A 110 -11.50 -23.22 -16.61
CA SER A 110 -11.42 -23.19 -15.14
C SER A 110 -9.98 -23.05 -14.64
N ALA A 111 -9.02 -23.73 -15.27
CA ALA A 111 -7.61 -23.59 -14.92
C ALA A 111 -7.07 -22.17 -15.20
N GLN A 112 -7.50 -21.55 -16.30
CA GLN A 112 -7.08 -20.19 -16.66
C GLN A 112 -7.74 -19.14 -15.76
N ILE A 113 -9.00 -19.35 -15.36
CA ILE A 113 -9.75 -18.47 -14.48
C ILE A 113 -9.03 -18.28 -13.14
N VAL A 114 -8.51 -19.36 -12.55
CA VAL A 114 -7.79 -19.27 -11.26
C VAL A 114 -6.59 -18.32 -11.37
N THR A 115 -5.77 -18.52 -12.41
CA THR A 115 -4.58 -17.69 -12.63
C THR A 115 -4.94 -16.22 -12.83
N ALA A 116 -6.00 -15.95 -13.60
CA ALA A 116 -6.46 -14.58 -13.84
C ALA A 116 -6.95 -13.90 -12.54
N ILE A 117 -7.69 -14.64 -11.70
CA ILE A 117 -8.17 -14.14 -10.41
C ILE A 117 -7.00 -13.88 -9.45
N GLU A 118 -6.05 -14.80 -9.35
CA GLU A 118 -4.86 -14.63 -8.50
C GLU A 118 -4.04 -13.41 -8.92
N ASN A 119 -3.84 -13.23 -10.22
CA ASN A 119 -3.16 -12.05 -10.76
C ASN A 119 -3.91 -10.77 -10.39
N ALA A 120 -5.22 -10.71 -10.63
CA ALA A 120 -6.03 -9.55 -10.32
C ALA A 120 -5.98 -9.19 -8.82
N LEU A 121 -6.05 -10.18 -7.93
CA LEU A 121 -5.94 -9.98 -6.49
C LEU A 121 -4.55 -9.51 -6.07
N LEU A 122 -3.50 -10.07 -6.67
CA LEU A 122 -2.12 -9.66 -6.42
C LEU A 122 -1.89 -8.20 -6.82
N TYR A 123 -2.36 -7.81 -8.01
CA TYR A 123 -2.26 -6.43 -8.49
C TYR A 123 -3.04 -5.46 -7.60
N ALA A 124 -4.29 -5.79 -7.22
CA ALA A 124 -5.10 -4.94 -6.35
C ALA A 124 -4.43 -4.70 -4.98
N ASN A 125 -3.84 -5.75 -4.38
CA ASN A 125 -3.10 -5.62 -3.12
C ASN A 125 -1.85 -4.76 -3.27
N LEU A 126 -1.13 -4.91 -4.38
CA LEU A 126 0.07 -4.13 -4.67
C LEU A 126 -0.26 -2.64 -4.86
N GLU A 127 -1.31 -2.34 -5.62
CA GLU A 127 -1.78 -0.96 -5.81
C GLU A 127 -2.18 -0.30 -4.48
N GLN A 128 -2.88 -1.04 -3.61
CA GLN A 128 -3.22 -0.55 -2.28
C GLN A 128 -1.96 -0.21 -1.47
N LEU A 129 -0.99 -1.13 -1.40
CA LEU A 129 0.24 -0.93 -0.64
C LEU A 129 1.07 0.25 -1.19
N VAL A 130 1.14 0.38 -2.52
CA VAL A 130 1.81 1.52 -3.17
C VAL A 130 1.09 2.83 -2.83
N GLY A 131 -0.24 2.83 -2.83
CA GLY A 131 -1.05 3.99 -2.42
C GLY A 131 -0.76 4.41 -0.98
N GLU A 132 -0.80 3.48 -0.04
CA GLU A 132 -0.49 3.70 1.38
C GLU A 132 0.93 4.23 1.57
N ARG A 133 1.92 3.61 0.91
CA ARG A 133 3.32 4.03 1.02
C ARG A 133 3.55 5.42 0.44
N THR A 134 2.91 5.72 -0.68
CA THR A 134 3.00 7.04 -1.33
C THR A 134 2.36 8.12 -0.46
N ALA A 135 1.22 7.82 0.19
CA ALA A 135 0.59 8.74 1.14
C ALA A 135 1.50 9.00 2.35
N ALA A 136 2.10 7.96 2.93
CA ALA A 136 3.03 8.10 4.04
C ALA A 136 4.28 8.92 3.66
N LEU A 137 4.85 8.68 2.47
CA LEU A 137 5.99 9.46 1.97
C LEU A 137 5.65 10.94 1.75
N ARG A 138 4.44 11.25 1.27
CA ARG A 138 3.98 12.62 1.11
C ARG A 138 3.91 13.34 2.45
N LEU A 139 3.33 12.71 3.47
CA LEU A 139 3.25 13.26 4.83
C LEU A 139 4.64 13.53 5.41
N ALA A 140 5.56 12.56 5.30
CA ALA A 140 6.93 12.73 5.79
C ALA A 140 7.66 13.87 5.07
N ASN A 141 7.47 14.02 3.75
CA ASN A 141 8.06 15.11 2.98
C ASN A 141 7.48 16.48 3.34
N THR A 142 6.17 16.57 3.61
CA THR A 142 5.55 17.82 4.06
C THR A 142 6.06 18.22 5.44
N ASP A 143 6.21 17.26 6.35
CA ASP A 143 6.75 17.51 7.69
C ASP A 143 8.20 17.98 7.62
N LEU A 144 9.04 17.27 6.86
CA LEU A 144 10.44 17.64 6.65
C LEU A 144 10.58 19.05 6.05
N SER A 145 9.75 19.38 5.07
CA SER A 145 9.74 20.70 4.44
C SER A 145 9.33 21.80 5.43
N SER A 146 8.34 21.53 6.28
CA SER A 146 7.90 22.49 7.31
C SER A 146 8.98 22.73 8.36
N LEU A 147 9.70 21.68 8.77
CA LEU A 147 10.80 21.77 9.73
C LEU A 147 11.98 22.52 9.13
N ASN A 148 12.33 22.23 7.87
CA ASN A 148 13.37 22.97 7.15
C ASN A 148 13.05 24.46 7.03
N ALA A 149 11.81 24.82 6.73
CA ALA A 149 11.37 26.22 6.67
C ALA A 149 11.49 26.92 8.03
N ARG A 150 11.09 26.24 9.12
CA ARG A 150 11.24 26.75 10.49
C ARG A 150 12.71 27.01 10.85
N LEU A 151 13.58 26.04 10.58
CA LEU A 151 15.02 26.17 10.83
C LEU A 151 15.64 27.32 10.03
N HIS A 152 15.26 27.49 8.77
CA HIS A 152 15.73 28.62 7.95
C HIS A 152 15.29 29.97 8.52
N ASN A 153 14.04 30.07 8.99
CA ASN A 153 13.55 31.31 9.60
C ASN A 153 14.30 31.67 10.89
N GLU A 154 14.53 30.68 11.77
CA GLU A 154 15.31 30.86 13.00
C GLU A 154 16.74 31.33 12.69
N LEU A 155 17.40 30.69 11.73
CA LEU A 155 18.77 31.05 11.35
C LEU A 155 18.84 32.46 10.74
N ASN A 156 17.87 32.83 9.91
CA ASN A 156 17.79 34.16 9.33
C ASN A 156 17.53 35.22 10.41
N LEU A 157 16.70 34.93 11.41
CA LEU A 157 16.45 35.83 12.53
C LEU A 157 17.73 36.05 13.34
N ALA A 158 18.43 34.97 13.71
CA ALA A 158 19.68 35.04 14.45
C ALA A 158 20.74 35.88 13.71
N ASN A 159 20.89 35.67 12.40
CA ASN A 159 21.79 36.47 11.56
C ASN A 159 21.41 37.95 11.54
N ARG A 160 20.11 38.27 11.43
CA ARG A 160 19.64 39.67 11.44
C ARG A 160 19.91 40.37 12.77
N VAL A 161 19.61 39.71 13.89
CA VAL A 161 19.88 40.26 15.22
C VAL A 161 21.37 40.47 15.41
N GLN A 162 22.20 39.50 15.02
CA GLN A 162 23.65 39.62 15.13
C GLN A 162 24.21 40.78 14.30
N GLN A 163 23.68 41.01 13.08
CA GLN A 163 24.07 42.15 12.25
C GLN A 163 23.61 43.49 12.83
N GLY A 164 22.42 43.58 13.39
CA GLY A 164 21.91 44.81 14.02
C GLY A 164 22.57 45.16 15.36
N LEU A 165 23.20 44.18 16.02
CA LEU A 165 23.98 44.40 17.25
C LEU A 165 25.43 44.83 16.98
N LEU A 166 25.90 44.76 15.73
CA LEU A 166 27.21 45.27 15.37
C LEU A 166 27.14 46.79 15.19
N PRO A 167 28.03 47.57 15.84
CA PRO A 167 28.03 49.02 15.68
C PRO A 167 28.46 49.41 14.25
N ASP A 168 27.68 50.29 13.61
CA ASP A 168 27.92 50.78 12.24
C ASP A 168 29.24 51.56 12.09
N ALA A 169 29.75 52.09 13.20
CA ALA A 169 31.04 52.74 13.31
C ALA A 169 31.88 52.08 14.41
N GLN A 170 33.18 51.95 14.18
CA GLN A 170 34.10 51.46 15.20
C GLN A 170 34.00 52.36 16.44
N PRO A 171 33.68 51.82 17.63
CA PRO A 171 33.55 52.64 18.82
C PRO A 171 34.89 53.33 19.11
N THR A 172 34.88 54.65 19.21
CA THR A 172 36.05 55.45 19.58
C THR A 172 36.05 55.62 21.08
N ILE A 173 37.14 55.19 21.74
CA ILE A 173 37.38 55.48 23.16
C ILE A 173 38.50 56.53 23.19
N ASP A 174 38.33 57.59 23.97
CA ASP A 174 39.32 58.66 24.06
C ASP A 174 40.72 58.12 24.40
N GLY A 175 41.67 58.39 23.51
CA GLY A 175 43.06 57.92 23.62
C GLY A 175 43.33 56.47 23.16
N LEU A 176 42.34 55.76 22.62
CA LEU A 176 42.46 54.37 22.16
C LEU A 176 41.85 54.17 20.75
N THR A 177 42.68 53.83 19.77
CA THR A 177 42.22 53.44 18.43
C THR A 177 41.81 51.98 18.40
N LEU A 178 40.51 51.69 18.42
CA LEU A 178 39.99 50.32 18.33
C LEU A 178 40.07 49.79 16.90
N ARG A 179 40.87 48.74 16.66
CA ARG A 179 40.97 48.05 15.36
C ARG A 179 40.37 46.64 15.46
N CYS A 180 39.13 46.47 15.00
CA CYS A 180 38.43 45.20 15.05
C CYS A 180 38.85 44.32 13.87
N VAL A 181 39.37 43.11 14.11
CA VAL A 181 39.61 42.11 13.06
C VAL A 181 38.71 40.91 13.35
N ASN A 182 37.81 40.61 12.41
CA ASN A 182 36.95 39.42 12.51
C ASN A 182 37.79 38.17 12.20
N VAL A 183 38.02 37.31 13.19
CA VAL A 183 38.71 36.03 13.02
C VAL A 183 37.68 34.90 13.11
N PRO A 184 37.27 34.29 11.98
CA PRO A 184 36.09 33.41 11.90
C PRO A 184 36.17 32.10 12.71
N ARG A 185 37.25 31.85 13.46
CA ARG A 185 37.43 30.66 14.31
C ARG A 185 37.79 30.94 15.78
N ALA A 186 38.01 32.18 16.19
CA ALA A 186 38.64 32.46 17.50
C ALA A 186 37.72 33.06 18.58
N ARG A 187 36.50 33.52 18.26
CA ARG A 187 35.56 34.17 19.21
C ARG A 187 36.22 35.22 20.14
N SER A 188 37.23 35.94 19.65
CA SER A 188 37.97 36.90 20.47
C SER A 188 38.20 38.20 19.71
N VAL A 189 37.89 39.33 20.36
CA VAL A 189 38.20 40.69 19.89
C VAL A 189 39.56 41.08 20.46
N ALA A 190 40.49 41.52 19.60
CA ALA A 190 41.78 42.05 20.04
C ALA A 190 41.73 43.58 20.06
N ILE A 191 42.03 44.20 21.21
CA ILE A 191 42.13 45.65 21.38
C ILE A 191 43.62 46.02 21.37
N LEU A 192 44.06 46.81 20.40
CA LEU A 192 45.43 47.30 20.29
C LEU A 192 45.47 48.79 20.62
N ARG A 193 46.23 49.18 21.65
CA ARG A 193 46.52 50.59 21.97
C ARG A 193 47.58 51.10 21.00
N VAL A 194 47.24 52.10 20.19
CA VAL A 194 48.20 52.79 19.31
C VAL A 194 48.70 54.05 20.03
N PRO A 195 50.01 54.22 20.26
CA PRO A 195 50.56 55.47 20.81
C PRO A 195 50.48 56.61 19.77
N PRO A 196 50.33 57.88 20.20
CA PRO A 196 50.26 58.98 19.27
C PRO A 196 51.66 59.24 18.69
N LEU A 197 51.77 59.17 17.37
CA LEU A 197 52.91 59.59 16.52
C LEU A 197 54.08 58.58 16.41
N GLY A 198 54.17 57.90 15.27
CA GLY A 198 55.38 57.22 14.79
C GLY A 198 55.14 55.90 14.04
N GLY A 199 55.47 55.90 12.74
CA GLY A 199 55.59 54.79 11.77
C GLY A 199 55.29 53.34 12.18
N TRP A 200 54.43 52.67 11.40
CA TRP A 200 54.19 51.22 11.48
C TRP A 200 55.35 50.40 10.87
N PRO A 201 55.84 49.33 11.53
CA PRO A 201 56.53 48.25 10.84
C PRO A 201 55.52 47.27 10.21
N PRO A 202 55.92 46.44 9.22
CA PRO A 202 55.02 45.50 8.56
C PRO A 202 54.48 44.45 9.55
N LEU A 203 53.22 44.06 9.36
CA LEU A 203 52.47 43.09 10.16
C LEU A 203 53.25 41.79 10.40
N ALA A 204 53.85 41.64 11.58
CA ALA A 204 54.42 40.39 12.05
C ALA A 204 53.73 39.95 13.35
N HIS A 205 52.99 38.84 13.23
CA HIS A 205 52.55 37.91 14.27
C HIS A 205 51.76 38.45 15.48
N THR A 206 50.50 38.00 15.52
CA THR A 206 49.61 37.92 16.67
C THR A 206 50.31 37.42 17.93
N ARG A 207 50.57 38.30 18.91
CA ARG A 207 50.82 37.90 20.30
C ARG A 207 49.54 38.03 21.11
N ARG A 208 49.15 36.89 21.70
CA ARG A 208 48.04 36.66 22.60
C ARG A 208 48.32 37.38 23.93
N CYS A 209 47.66 38.51 24.20
CA CYS A 209 47.65 39.10 25.54
C CYS A 209 46.54 38.47 26.37
N LEU A 210 46.94 37.59 27.29
CA LEU A 210 46.17 37.13 28.44
C LEU A 210 46.84 37.76 29.69
N ARG A 211 46.02 38.16 30.67
CA ARG A 211 46.31 38.78 31.99
C ARG A 211 46.34 40.31 31.97
N GLN A 212 45.68 41.02 32.90
CA GLN A 212 45.14 40.64 34.22
C GLN A 212 43.62 40.56 34.27
#